data_AF-A0A7L0BBN2-F1
#
_entry.id   AF-A0A7L0BBN2-F1
#
_cell.length_a   1.000
_cell.length_b   1.000
_cell.length_c   1.000
_cell.angle_alpha   90.00
_cell.angle_beta   90.00
_cell.angle_gamma   90.00
#
_symmetry.space_group_name_H-M   'P 1'
#
loop_
_entity.id
_entity.type
_entity.pdbx_description
1 polymer ?
#
loop_
_entity_poly.entity_id
_entity_poly.type
_entity_poly.pdbx_seq_one_letter_code
_entity_poly.pdbx_strand_id
1 'polypeptide(L)'
;QELEAHKLDHSLYALLSPSTSALSNRRCIAESTAGTRKSVQEEERTSFQVLLDVVQFHPEDIIQTFKGWLLIKAQHGPRMDEHNFRSRSFTRQYKLPTGVENKDLSALFCHDGILVVEMKNPVGKN
;
A
#
# COMPACT_ATOMS: atom_id res chain seq x y z
N GLN A 1 43.62 -18.68 27.49
CA GLN A 1 43.63 -17.28 27.02
C GLN A 1 43.28 -17.37 25.55
N GLU A 2 42.11 -17.03 25.03
CA GLU A 2 40.98 -16.23 25.49
C GLU A 2 39.87 -16.56 24.47
N LEU A 3 38.94 -17.44 24.83
CA LEU A 3 37.88 -17.97 23.94
C LEU A 3 36.52 -17.39 24.37
N GLU A 4 36.47 -16.11 24.71
CA GLU A 4 35.26 -15.47 25.22
C GLU A 4 35.29 -13.97 24.89
N ALA A 5 35.07 -13.61 23.62
CA ALA A 5 35.00 -12.18 23.28
C ALA A 5 34.17 -11.84 22.03
N HIS A 6 33.20 -12.65 21.62
CA HIS A 6 32.33 -12.26 20.49
C HIS A 6 30.85 -12.55 20.76
N LYS A 7 30.35 -12.08 21.90
CA LYS A 7 28.91 -11.91 22.09
C LYS A 7 28.53 -10.61 21.37
N LEU A 8 28.23 -10.71 20.08
CA LEU A 8 27.75 -9.58 19.28
C LEU A 8 26.44 -9.07 19.88
N ASP A 9 26.38 -7.77 20.14
CA ASP A 9 25.17 -7.11 20.62
C ASP A 9 24.13 -7.10 19.48
N HIS A 10 23.23 -8.06 19.51
CA HIS A 10 22.16 -8.22 18.51
C HIS A 10 21.05 -7.16 18.64
N SER A 11 21.21 -6.16 19.50
CA SER A 11 20.27 -5.05 19.70
C SER A 11 20.05 -4.21 18.44
N LEU A 12 21.07 -4.08 17.58
CA LEU A 12 20.99 -3.32 16.31
C LEU A 12 20.22 -4.04 15.20
N TYR A 13 20.04 -5.36 15.31
CA TYR A 13 19.30 -6.18 14.34
C TYR A 13 17.89 -6.55 14.81
N ALA A 14 17.50 -6.12 16.02
CA ALA A 14 16.14 -6.26 16.48
C ALA A 14 15.26 -5.24 15.72
N LEU A 15 14.51 -5.72 14.73
CA LEU A 15 13.46 -4.93 14.10
C LEU A 15 12.44 -4.55 15.18
N LEU A 16 12.34 -3.26 15.47
CA LEU A 16 11.34 -2.70 16.37
C LEU A 16 9.95 -3.17 15.90
N SER A 17 9.26 -3.91 16.76
CA SER A 17 7.83 -4.16 16.55
C SER A 17 7.11 -2.80 16.53
N PRO A 18 6.12 -2.59 15.66
CA PRO A 18 5.36 -1.34 15.67
C PRO A 18 4.53 -1.27 16.96
N SER A 19 5.09 -0.68 18.01
CA SER A 19 4.33 -0.14 19.13
C SER A 19 3.49 1.00 18.56
N THR A 20 2.18 0.81 18.60
CA THR A 20 1.18 1.82 18.27
C THR A 20 1.35 3.06 19.15
N SER A 21 1.62 4.23 18.56
CA SER A 21 1.02 5.52 18.93
C SER A 21 1.77 6.69 18.27
N ALA A 22 1.27 7.17 17.13
CA ALA A 22 1.36 8.56 16.76
C ALA A 22 0.36 8.86 15.64
N LEU A 23 -0.87 9.20 16.04
CA LEU A 23 -1.72 10.08 15.25
C LEU A 23 -0.94 11.37 15.01
N SER A 24 -0.56 11.64 13.77
CA SER A 24 -0.13 12.98 13.37
C SER A 24 -0.71 13.31 12.01
N ASN A 25 -1.81 14.06 12.10
CA ASN A 25 -2.49 14.79 11.06
C ASN A 25 -1.64 15.08 9.82
N ARG A 26 -2.01 14.50 8.67
CA ARG A 26 -1.69 15.08 7.37
C ARG A 26 -2.97 15.33 6.59
N ARG A 27 -3.35 16.60 6.63
CA ARG A 27 -4.42 17.23 5.87
C ARG A 27 -3.95 17.34 4.43
N CYS A 28 -4.61 16.68 3.48
CA CYS A 28 -4.45 16.99 2.06
C CYS A 28 -5.03 18.38 1.83
N ILE A 29 -4.19 19.37 1.52
CA ILE A 29 -4.62 20.70 1.10
C ILE A 29 -4.96 20.59 -0.38
N ALA A 30 -6.25 20.46 -0.68
CA ALA A 30 -6.80 20.90 -1.95
C ALA A 30 -7.14 22.37 -1.80
N GLU A 31 -6.46 23.25 -2.54
CA GLU A 31 -6.98 24.59 -2.78
C GLU A 31 -8.16 24.48 -3.74
N SER A 32 -9.37 24.57 -3.19
CA SER A 32 -10.47 25.22 -3.90
C SER A 32 -11.51 25.77 -2.91
N THR A 33 -11.93 26.98 -3.23
CA THR A 33 -12.79 27.93 -2.55
C THR A 33 -13.99 27.38 -1.75
N ALA A 34 -14.15 27.92 -0.55
CA ALA A 34 -15.40 28.28 0.16
C ALA A 34 -16.61 27.32 0.13
N GLY A 35 -16.95 26.83 1.33
CA GLY A 35 -18.35 26.80 1.77
C GLY A 35 -19.00 25.42 1.93
N THR A 36 -19.48 25.19 3.16
CA THR A 36 -20.53 24.22 3.52
C THR A 36 -20.13 22.75 3.60
N ARG A 37 -19.80 22.34 4.84
CA ARG A 37 -19.93 20.96 5.29
C ARG A 37 -21.40 20.55 5.16
N LYS A 38 -21.72 19.70 4.19
CA LYS A 38 -22.94 18.90 4.20
C LYS A 38 -22.54 17.48 4.56
N SER A 39 -22.90 17.06 5.76
CA SER A 39 -23.06 15.66 6.13
C SER A 39 -24.22 15.11 5.31
N VAL A 40 -23.90 14.45 4.20
CA VAL A 40 -24.87 13.66 3.45
C VAL A 40 -24.68 12.22 3.90
N GLN A 41 -25.69 11.70 4.59
CA GLN A 41 -25.91 10.26 4.69
C GLN A 41 -25.97 9.72 3.25
N GLU A 42 -24.96 8.95 2.86
CA GLU A 42 -25.01 8.17 1.64
C GLU A 42 -24.83 6.71 2.03
N GLU A 43 -25.80 5.92 1.58
CA GLU A 43 -25.97 4.49 1.81
C GLU A 43 -24.64 3.75 1.86
N GLU A 44 -24.49 2.93 2.90
CA GLU A 44 -23.39 2.01 3.17
C GLU A 44 -23.26 0.95 2.06
N ARG A 45 -22.86 1.37 0.86
CA ARG A 45 -22.32 0.48 -0.16
C ARG A 45 -20.86 0.31 0.18
N THR A 46 -20.54 -0.79 0.85
CA THR A 46 -19.17 -1.15 1.21
C THR A 46 -18.33 -1.31 -0.05
N SER A 47 -17.79 -0.21 -0.58
CA SER A 47 -16.92 -0.19 -1.74
C SER A 47 -15.56 -0.74 -1.33
N PHE A 48 -15.13 -1.84 -1.94
CA PHE A 48 -13.78 -2.35 -1.72
C PHE A 48 -12.76 -1.31 -2.23
N GLN A 49 -11.87 -0.88 -1.33
CA GLN A 49 -10.76 0.01 -1.65
C GLN A 49 -9.52 -0.40 -0.85
N VAL A 50 -8.37 -0.38 -1.51
CA VAL A 50 -7.05 -0.69 -0.93
C VAL A 50 -6.10 0.44 -1.30
N LEU A 51 -5.39 0.97 -0.31
CA LEU A 51 -4.29 1.93 -0.50
C LEU A 51 -2.98 1.28 -0.06
N LEU A 52 -1.96 1.35 -0.92
CA LEU A 52 -0.64 0.79 -0.68
C LEU A 52 0.44 1.82 -0.89
N ASP A 53 1.30 1.98 0.11
CA ASP A 53 2.57 2.67 -0.07
C ASP A 53 3.51 1.78 -0.92
N VAL A 54 3.84 2.28 -2.10
CA VAL A 54 4.73 1.66 -3.08
C VAL A 54 5.83 2.63 -3.51
N VAL A 55 6.12 3.68 -2.73
CA VAL A 55 7.11 4.73 -3.06
C VAL A 55 8.52 4.17 -3.35
N GLN A 56 8.80 2.97 -2.85
CA GLN A 56 10.08 2.29 -3.00
C GLN A 56 10.17 1.42 -4.27
N PHE A 57 9.13 1.41 -5.11
CA PHE A 57 9.01 0.56 -6.30
C PHE A 57 8.62 1.41 -7.51
N HIS A 58 9.12 1.03 -8.68
CA HIS A 58 8.62 1.62 -9.92
C HIS A 58 7.29 0.97 -10.32
N PRO A 59 6.40 1.69 -11.04
CA PRO A 59 5.15 1.12 -11.53
C PRO A 59 5.34 -0.19 -12.31
N GLU A 60 6.38 -0.27 -13.13
CA GLU A 60 6.75 -1.47 -13.90
C GLU A 60 7.18 -2.68 -13.06
N ASP A 61 7.62 -2.45 -11.82
CA ASP A 61 8.02 -3.51 -10.88
C ASP A 61 6.82 -4.13 -10.13
N ILE A 62 5.61 -3.60 -10.35
CA ILE A 62 4.39 -3.97 -9.64
C ILE A 62 3.47 -4.80 -10.55
N ILE A 63 3.15 -6.02 -10.10
CA ILE A 63 2.28 -6.97 -10.79
C ILE A 63 1.02 -7.19 -9.96
N GLN A 64 -0.14 -7.06 -10.60
CA GLN A 64 -1.45 -7.34 -10.01
C GLN A 64 -2.04 -8.61 -10.61
N THR A 65 -2.69 -9.44 -9.80
CA THR A 65 -3.36 -10.66 -10.25
C THR A 65 -4.70 -10.83 -9.54
N PHE A 66 -5.74 -11.16 -10.31
CA PHE A 66 -7.12 -11.26 -9.84
C PHE A 66 -7.65 -12.68 -10.07
N LYS A 67 -7.83 -13.46 -9.00
CA LYS A 67 -8.37 -14.84 -9.04
C LYS A 67 -9.24 -15.14 -7.82
N GLY A 68 -10.32 -14.37 -7.63
CA GLY A 68 -11.13 -14.38 -6.40
C GLY A 68 -10.46 -13.68 -5.19
N TRP A 69 -9.19 -13.32 -5.36
CA TRP A 69 -8.38 -12.50 -4.46
C TRP A 69 -7.63 -11.50 -5.32
N LEU A 70 -7.33 -10.33 -4.75
CA LEU A 70 -6.38 -9.37 -5.33
C LEU A 70 -5.00 -9.69 -4.75
N LEU A 71 -4.06 -10.08 -5.60
CA LEU A 71 -2.67 -10.33 -5.25
C LEU A 71 -1.81 -9.22 -5.87
N ILE A 72 -1.08 -8.50 -5.03
CA ILE A 72 -0.17 -7.44 -5.43
C ILE A 72 1.24 -7.87 -5.07
N LYS A 73 2.09 -7.99 -6.08
CA LYS A 73 3.51 -8.29 -5.93
C LYS A 73 4.30 -7.10 -6.43
N ALA A 74 5.28 -6.65 -5.66
CA ALA A 74 6.29 -5.73 -6.16
C ALA A 74 7.66 -6.33 -5.94
N GLN A 75 8.50 -6.28 -6.98
CA GLN A 75 9.84 -6.83 -6.92
C GLN A 75 10.83 -5.87 -7.58
N HIS A 76 11.72 -5.35 -6.77
CA HIS A 76 12.83 -4.52 -7.21
C HIS A 76 14.13 -5.30 -7.00
N GLY A 77 14.78 -5.65 -8.11
CA GLY A 77 16.03 -6.41 -8.08
C GLY A 77 17.19 -5.64 -7.42
N PRO A 78 18.38 -6.27 -7.30
CA PRO A 78 19.56 -5.61 -6.77
C PRO A 78 19.96 -4.43 -7.66
N ARG A 79 19.75 -3.20 -7.20
CA ARG A 79 20.33 -1.99 -7.81
C ARG A 79 21.48 -1.49 -6.95
N MET A 80 22.52 -0.97 -7.60
CA MET A 80 23.56 -0.21 -6.92
C MET A 80 22.99 1.17 -6.59
N ASP A 81 22.76 1.40 -5.31
CA ASP A 81 22.72 2.75 -4.76
C ASP A 81 24.17 3.21 -4.51
N GLU A 82 24.36 4.51 -4.24
CA GLU A 82 25.67 5.18 -4.14
C GLU A 82 26.75 4.44 -3.31
N HIS A 83 26.34 3.60 -2.35
CA HIS A 83 27.26 2.83 -1.50
C HIS A 83 26.85 1.37 -1.23
N ASN A 84 25.70 0.88 -1.72
CA ASN A 84 25.18 -0.44 -1.34
C ASN A 84 24.31 -1.07 -2.44
N PHE A 85 24.22 -2.40 -2.44
CA PHE A 85 23.18 -3.11 -3.21
C PHE A 85 21.88 -3.13 -2.41
N ARG A 86 20.79 -2.67 -3.03
CA ARG A 86 19.45 -2.73 -2.46
C ARG A 86 18.56 -3.61 -3.34
N SER A 87 17.92 -4.59 -2.71
CA SER A 87 16.85 -5.40 -3.30
C SER A 87 15.65 -5.34 -2.36
N ARG A 88 14.46 -5.19 -2.92
CA ARG A 88 13.21 -5.08 -2.15
C ARG A 88 12.12 -5.90 -2.81
N SER A 89 11.31 -6.58 -2.03
CA SER A 89 10.11 -7.23 -2.54
C SER A 89 9.00 -7.24 -1.49
N PHE A 90 7.76 -7.15 -1.95
CA PHE A 90 6.60 -7.42 -1.11
C PHE A 90 5.53 -8.18 -1.87
N THR A 91 4.70 -8.90 -1.13
CA THR A 91 3.49 -9.52 -1.64
C THR A 91 2.36 -9.28 -0.66
N ARG A 92 1.24 -8.73 -1.13
CA ARG A 92 0.02 -8.55 -0.35
C ARG A 92 -1.15 -9.21 -1.06
N GLN A 93 -1.96 -9.93 -0.31
CA GLN A 93 -3.16 -10.59 -0.80
C GLN A 93 -4.39 -10.05 -0.07
N TYR A 94 -5.40 -9.69 -0.83
CA TYR A 94 -6.67 -9.16 -0.35
C TYR A 94 -7.81 -10.05 -0.79
N LYS A 95 -8.71 -10.38 0.14
CA LYS A 95 -9.96 -11.07 -0.20
C LYS A 95 -10.88 -10.10 -0.91
N LEU A 96 -11.34 -10.49 -2.10
CA LEU A 96 -12.32 -9.71 -2.83
C LEU A 96 -13.73 -10.05 -2.33
N PRO A 97 -14.67 -9.09 -2.39
CA PRO A 97 -16.08 -9.38 -2.22
C PRO A 97 -16.57 -10.43 -3.23
N THR A 98 -17.62 -11.16 -2.87
CA THR A 98 -18.18 -12.21 -3.72
C THR A 98 -18.66 -11.64 -5.06
N GLY A 99 -18.29 -12.29 -6.17
CA GLY A 99 -18.73 -11.90 -7.51
C GLY A 99 -17.96 -10.74 -8.13
N VAL A 100 -16.90 -10.23 -7.49
CA VAL A 100 -16.04 -9.19 -8.06
C VAL A 100 -15.03 -9.81 -9.02
N GLU A 101 -15.01 -9.30 -10.26
CA GLU A 101 -14.04 -9.67 -11.28
C GLU A 101 -13.01 -8.55 -11.52
N ASN A 102 -11.94 -8.86 -12.26
CA ASN A 102 -10.90 -7.90 -12.62
C ASN A 102 -11.48 -6.64 -13.30
N LYS A 103 -12.46 -6.81 -14.19
CA LYS A 103 -13.08 -5.70 -14.94
C LYS A 103 -13.77 -4.66 -14.05
N ASP A 104 -14.23 -5.10 -12.87
CA ASP A 104 -14.95 -4.29 -11.90
C ASP A 104 -13.99 -3.49 -11.02
N LEU A 105 -12.68 -3.71 -11.14
CA LEU A 105 -11.65 -3.03 -10.38
C LEU A 105 -10.94 -1.99 -11.26
N SER A 106 -10.42 -0.96 -10.62
CA SER A 106 -9.53 0.04 -11.19
C SER A 106 -8.32 0.21 -10.28
N ALA A 107 -7.18 0.54 -10.89
CA ALA A 107 -5.95 0.82 -10.18
C ALA A 107 -5.40 2.17 -10.63
N LEU A 108 -4.97 2.98 -9.66
CA LEU A 108 -4.40 4.30 -9.88
C LEU A 108 -3.07 4.39 -9.14
N PHE A 109 -2.03 4.82 -9.83
CA PHE A 109 -0.73 5.10 -9.24
C PHE A 109 -0.60 6.61 -9.06
N CYS A 110 -0.57 7.06 -7.82
CA CYS A 110 -0.45 8.47 -7.48
C CYS A 110 1.03 8.90 -7.49
N HIS A 111 1.26 10.19 -7.76
CA HIS A 111 2.62 10.76 -7.85
C HIS A 111 3.38 10.74 -6.51
N ASP A 112 2.67 10.59 -5.40
CA ASP A 112 3.19 10.46 -4.04
C ASP A 112 3.61 9.03 -3.68
N GLY A 113 3.53 8.09 -4.64
CA GLY A 113 3.93 6.70 -4.44
C GLY A 113 2.83 5.84 -3.79
N ILE A 114 1.57 6.27 -3.83
CA ILE A 114 0.44 5.47 -3.36
C ILE A 114 -0.23 4.75 -4.54
N LEU A 115 -0.35 3.43 -4.44
CA LEU A 115 -1.19 2.61 -5.31
C LEU A 115 -2.58 2.48 -4.68
N VAL A 116 -3.59 2.98 -5.38
CA VAL A 116 -5.01 2.84 -5.03
C VAL A 116 -5.63 1.75 -5.91
N VAL A 117 -6.29 0.77 -5.31
CA VAL A 117 -7.09 -0.23 -6.01
C VAL A 117 -8.51 -0.20 -5.47
N GLU A 118 -9.48 0.03 -6.34
CA GLU A 118 -10.88 0.20 -5.92
C GLU A 118 -11.87 -0.42 -6.90
N MET A 119 -13.05 -0.77 -6.38
CA MET A 119 -14.18 -1.16 -7.21
C MET A 119 -14.75 0.05 -7.94
N LYS A 120 -14.93 -0.09 -9.25
CA LYS A 120 -15.74 0.81 -10.04
C LYS A 120 -17.17 0.69 -9.51
N ASN A 121 -17.76 1.81 -9.11
CA ASN A 121 -19.18 1.83 -8.77
C ASN A 121 -19.96 1.22 -9.94
N PRO A 122 -20.81 0.20 -9.70
CA PRO A 122 -21.60 -0.37 -10.78
C PRO A 122 -22.50 0.74 -11.31
N VAL A 123 -22.17 1.26 -12.49
CA VAL A 123 -23.10 2.05 -13.30
C VAL A 123 -24.34 1.17 -13.43
N GLY A 124 -25.47 1.68 -12.95
CA GLY A 124 -26.73 0.96 -12.88
C GLY A 124 -27.00 0.21 -14.18
N LYS A 125 -27.03 -1.12 -14.10
CA LYS A 125 -27.67 -1.93 -15.13
C LYS A 125 -29.17 -1.72 -14.94
N ASN A 126 -29.70 -0.76 -15.69
CA ASN A 126 -31.14 -0.57 -15.87
C ASN A 126 -31.70 -1.72 -16.72
#